data_AF-A0A7J4AZ94-F1
#
_entry.id   AF-A0A7J4AZ94-F1
#
_cell.length_a   1.000
_cell.length_b   1.000
_cell.length_c   1.000
_cell.angle_alpha   90.00
_cell.angle_beta   90.00
_cell.angle_gamma   90.00
#
_symmetry.space_group_name_H-M   'P 1'
#
loop_
_entity.id
_entity.type
_entity.pdbx_description
1 polymer ?
#
loop_
_entity_poly.entity_id
_entity_poly.type
_entity_poly.pdbx_seq_one_letter_code
_entity_poly.pdbx_strand_id
1 'polypeptide(L)'
;MGQEAGRLNKVLTMIVRGKLDEAEKHIEGFKPTDEYEKGYLKGLKGIIYSLRKPVDKSVVESDNPAAYFKSIKESMKIHYLSKEEEGFFSAWVDFLKKLPSREE
;
A
#
# COMPACT_ATOMS: atom_id res chain seq x y z
N MET A 1 14.47 -12.12 10.78
CA MET A 1 13.38 -11.32 10.19
C MET A 1 13.76 -10.80 8.78
N GLY A 2 14.29 -11.63 7.87
CA GLY A 2 14.89 -11.14 6.61
C GLY A 2 14.21 -11.57 5.30
N GLN A 3 13.45 -12.67 5.29
CA GLN A 3 12.86 -13.21 4.05
C GLN A 3 11.49 -12.61 3.71
N GLU A 4 10.65 -12.32 4.71
CA GLU A 4 9.28 -11.83 4.47
C GLU A 4 9.23 -10.36 4.08
N ALA A 5 10.04 -9.51 4.72
CA ALA A 5 10.21 -8.11 4.30
C ALA A 5 10.68 -7.99 2.84
N GLY A 6 11.60 -8.87 2.40
CA GLY A 6 12.06 -8.93 1.01
C GLY A 6 10.95 -9.34 0.03
N ARG A 7 10.07 -10.26 0.44
CA ARG A 7 8.93 -10.69 -0.38
C ARG A 7 7.85 -9.60 -0.47
N LEU A 8 7.53 -8.90 0.63
CA LEU A 8 6.57 -7.78 0.61
C LEU A 8 7.08 -6.62 -0.24
N ASN A 9 8.38 -6.32 -0.15
CA ASN A 9 9.03 -5.32 -0.99
C ASN A 9 8.94 -5.66 -2.50
N LYS A 10 9.03 -6.96 -2.84
CA LYS A 10 8.85 -7.47 -4.20
C LYS A 10 7.41 -7.26 -4.70
N VAL A 11 6.41 -7.54 -3.87
CA VAL A 11 4.99 -7.27 -4.19
C VAL A 11 4.78 -5.78 -4.46
N LEU A 12 5.29 -4.92 -3.58
CA LEU A 12 5.20 -3.47 -3.75
C LEU A 12 5.83 -3.00 -5.08
N THR A 13 6.99 -3.56 -5.44
CA THR A 13 7.64 -3.27 -6.74
C THR A 13 6.82 -3.78 -7.93
N MET A 14 6.11 -4.91 -7.81
CA MET A 14 5.19 -5.38 -8.85
C MET A 14 4.01 -4.42 -9.03
N ILE A 15 3.44 -3.94 -7.93
CA ILE A 15 2.33 -2.97 -7.93
C ILE A 15 2.75 -1.69 -8.66
N VAL A 16 3.90 -1.11 -8.31
CA VAL A 16 4.43 0.11 -8.95
C VAL A 16 4.71 -0.09 -10.44
N ARG A 17 5.09 -1.30 -10.86
CA ARG A 17 5.33 -1.65 -12.27
C ARG A 17 4.06 -2.05 -13.03
N GLY A 18 2.87 -1.92 -12.43
CA GLY A 18 1.59 -2.28 -13.05
C GLY A 18 1.33 -3.79 -13.18
N LYS A 19 2.16 -4.64 -12.55
CA LYS A 19 2.03 -6.11 -12.56
C LYS A 19 1.03 -6.57 -11.49
N LEU A 20 -0.22 -6.08 -11.57
CA LEU A 20 -1.21 -6.21 -10.52
C LEU A 20 -1.65 -7.67 -10.27
N ASP A 21 -1.82 -8.46 -11.33
CA ASP A 21 -2.21 -9.88 -11.19
C ASP A 21 -1.12 -10.75 -10.58
N GLU A 22 0.14 -10.47 -10.91
CA GLU A 22 1.29 -11.14 -10.28
C GLU A 22 1.40 -10.75 -8.81
N ALA A 23 1.22 -9.46 -8.50
CA ALA A 23 1.24 -8.96 -7.13
C ALA A 23 0.16 -9.63 -6.26
N GLU A 24 -1.06 -9.78 -6.78
CA GLU A 24 -2.18 -10.41 -6.08
C GLU A 24 -1.92 -11.89 -5.77
N LYS A 25 -1.47 -12.67 -6.76
CA LYS A 25 -1.08 -14.08 -6.55
C LYS A 25 -0.01 -14.23 -5.47
N HIS A 26 0.94 -13.30 -5.44
CA HIS A 26 1.97 -13.30 -4.40
C HIS A 26 1.39 -13.01 -3.02
N ILE A 27 0.44 -12.06 -2.89
CA ILE A 27 -0.25 -11.72 -1.65
C ILE A 27 -1.09 -12.89 -1.13
N GLU A 28 -1.81 -13.61 -2.00
CA GLU A 28 -2.62 -14.77 -1.59
C GLU A 28 -1.79 -15.90 -1.00
N GLY A 29 -0.51 -16.02 -1.41
CA GLY A 29 0.45 -16.97 -0.86
C GLY A 29 1.11 -16.55 0.45
N PHE A 30 0.74 -15.39 1.04
CA PHE A 30 1.25 -14.97 2.35
C PHE A 30 0.33 -15.41 3.50
N LYS A 31 0.96 -15.83 4.59
CA LYS A 31 0.29 -16.04 5.88
C LYS A 31 0.88 -15.01 6.85
N PRO A 32 0.13 -13.96 7.25
CA PRO A 32 0.65 -12.97 8.18
C PRO A 32 0.95 -13.63 9.52
N THR A 33 2.11 -13.30 10.09
CA THR A 33 2.57 -13.83 11.38
C THR A 33 2.16 -12.94 12.56
N ASP A 34 1.84 -11.67 12.29
CA ASP A 34 1.37 -10.70 13.27
C ASP A 34 0.32 -9.72 12.70
N GLU A 35 -0.26 -8.91 13.58
CA GLU A 35 -1.29 -7.92 13.23
C GLU A 35 -0.79 -6.83 12.28
N TYR A 36 0.48 -6.41 12.41
CA TYR A 36 1.07 -5.43 11.52
C TYR A 36 1.22 -5.99 10.11
N GLU A 37 1.72 -7.20 9.94
CA GLU A 37 1.81 -7.86 8.63
C GLU A 37 0.43 -8.05 8.00
N LYS A 38 -0.57 -8.44 8.80
CA LYS A 38 -1.97 -8.55 8.36
C LYS A 38 -2.49 -7.21 7.84
N GLY A 39 -2.21 -6.13 8.56
CA GLY A 39 -2.48 -4.76 8.15
C GLY A 39 -1.81 -4.40 6.83
N TYR A 40 -0.50 -4.66 6.74
CA TYR A 40 0.30 -4.35 5.56
C TYR A 40 -0.22 -5.06 4.30
N LEU A 41 -0.55 -6.35 4.42
CA LEU A 41 -1.17 -7.12 3.32
C LEU A 41 -2.55 -6.56 2.93
N LYS A 42 -3.37 -6.14 3.89
CA LYS A 42 -4.65 -5.44 3.60
C LYS A 42 -4.41 -4.15 2.84
N GLY A 43 -3.40 -3.37 3.22
CA GLY A 43 -3.00 -2.14 2.54
C GLY A 43 -2.60 -2.39 1.09
N LEU A 44 -1.74 -3.38 0.83
CA LEU A 44 -1.34 -3.79 -0.52
C LEU A 44 -2.54 -4.20 -1.40
N LYS A 45 -3.49 -4.97 -0.85
CA LYS A 45 -4.73 -5.31 -1.56
C LYS A 45 -5.58 -4.08 -1.87
N GLY A 46 -5.69 -3.16 -0.90
CA GLY A 46 -6.39 -1.88 -1.09
C GLY A 46 -5.78 -1.05 -2.22
N ILE A 47 -4.45 -1.02 -2.32
CA ILE A 47 -3.73 -0.34 -3.42
C ILE A 47 -4.04 -1.02 -4.76
N ILE A 48 -3.91 -2.34 -4.87
CA ILE A 48 -4.21 -3.08 -6.10
C ILE A 48 -5.66 -2.81 -6.54
N TYR A 49 -6.61 -2.89 -5.62
CA TYR A 49 -8.01 -2.62 -5.91
C TYR A 49 -8.25 -1.18 -6.38
N SER A 50 -7.57 -0.21 -5.76
CA SER A 50 -7.66 1.20 -6.14
C SER A 50 -7.09 1.47 -7.53
N LEU A 51 -6.01 0.78 -7.91
CA LEU A 51 -5.39 0.88 -9.24
C LEU A 51 -6.17 0.14 -10.33
N ARG A 52 -6.95 -0.91 -9.97
CA ARG A 52 -7.77 -1.68 -10.91
C ARG A 52 -9.13 -1.05 -11.22
N LYS A 53 -9.62 -0.12 -10.38
CA LYS A 53 -10.92 0.51 -10.62
C LYS A 53 -10.85 1.38 -11.89
N PRO A 54 -11.71 1.15 -12.89
CA PRO A 54 -11.87 2.10 -13.99
C PRO A 54 -12.34 3.44 -13.41
N VAL A 55 -11.77 4.49 -13.98
CA VAL A 55 -11.90 5.94 -13.72
C VAL A 55 -13.35 6.39 -13.67
N ASP A 56 -14.06 6.06 -12.61
CA ASP A 56 -15.32 6.75 -12.28
C ASP A 56 -15.25 7.35 -10.87
N LYS A 57 -14.52 6.70 -9.95
CA LYS A 57 -14.22 7.19 -8.59
C LYS A 57 -12.95 6.56 -8.02
N SER A 58 -11.83 6.59 -8.76
CA SER A 58 -10.57 6.12 -8.17
C SER A 58 -10.11 7.15 -7.13
N VAL A 59 -9.86 6.70 -5.91
CA VAL A 59 -9.38 7.55 -4.79
C VAL A 59 -7.99 8.14 -5.08
N VAL A 60 -7.31 7.60 -6.09
CA VAL A 60 -5.93 7.94 -6.49
C VAL A 60 -5.91 8.93 -7.67
N GLU A 61 -7.06 9.23 -8.29
CA GLU A 61 -7.22 10.29 -9.32
C GLU A 61 -7.56 11.66 -8.75
N SER A 62 -7.26 11.93 -7.48
CA SER A 62 -6.98 13.34 -7.15
C SER A 62 -5.66 13.68 -7.85
N ASP A 63 -5.61 14.78 -8.60
CA ASP A 63 -4.39 15.39 -9.18
C ASP A 63 -3.28 15.71 -8.15
N ASN A 64 -3.39 15.20 -6.92
CA ASN A 64 -2.49 15.46 -5.82
C ASN A 64 -2.39 14.25 -4.85
N PRO A 65 -1.68 13.17 -5.21
CA PRO A 65 -1.38 12.05 -4.30
C PRO A 65 -0.71 12.49 -2.99
N ALA A 66 -0.05 13.66 -2.96
CA ALA A 66 0.50 14.24 -1.74
C ALA A 66 -0.58 14.76 -0.76
N ALA A 67 -1.76 15.19 -1.24
CA ALA A 67 -2.88 15.57 -0.39
C ALA A 67 -3.50 14.34 0.30
N TYR A 68 -3.64 13.22 -0.42
CA TYR A 68 -4.06 11.94 0.17
C TYR A 68 -3.04 11.44 1.20
N PHE A 69 -1.75 11.54 0.88
CA PHE A 69 -0.67 11.22 1.82
C PHE A 69 -0.70 12.09 3.08
N LYS A 70 -0.97 13.39 2.93
CA LYS A 70 -1.11 14.32 4.04
C LYS A 70 -2.30 13.95 4.92
N SER A 71 -3.46 13.63 4.32
CA SER A 71 -4.65 13.19 5.05
C SER A 71 -4.39 11.90 5.85
N ILE A 72 -3.74 10.90 5.25
CA ILE A 72 -3.34 9.69 5.96
C ILE A 72 -2.41 10.02 7.13
N LYS A 73 -1.35 10.80 6.89
CA LYS A 73 -0.40 11.20 7.94
C LYS A 73 -1.05 12.00 9.06
N GLU A 74 -2.03 12.84 8.75
CA GLU A 74 -2.79 13.59 9.75
C GLU A 74 -3.68 12.65 10.56
N SER A 75 -4.39 11.69 9.94
CA SER A 75 -5.15 10.66 10.66
C SER A 75 -4.26 9.82 11.59
N MET A 76 -3.03 9.50 11.18
CA MET A 76 -2.07 8.78 12.01
C MET A 76 -1.55 9.60 13.21
N LYS A 77 -1.59 10.94 13.15
CA LYS A 77 -1.09 11.82 14.24
C LYS A 77 -2.11 12.02 15.36
N ILE A 78 -3.40 11.82 15.09
CA ILE A 78 -4.49 12.21 15.99
C ILE A 78 -5.02 11.00 16.79
N HIS A 79 -4.68 9.76 16.39
CA HIS A 79 -5.16 8.53 17.03
C HIS A 79 -4.03 7.56 17.38
N TYR A 80 -4.19 6.84 18.49
CA TYR A 80 -3.43 5.61 18.76
C TYR A 80 -3.89 4.55 17.76
N LEU A 81 -3.03 4.21 16.81
CA LEU A 81 -3.29 3.17 15.83
C LEU A 81 -3.06 1.80 16.47
N SER A 82 -3.94 0.85 16.17
CA SER A 82 -3.65 -0.57 16.39
C SER A 82 -2.51 -1.03 15.48
N LYS A 83 -1.86 -2.15 15.82
CA LYS A 83 -0.80 -2.73 14.98
C LYS A 83 -1.27 -3.02 13.55
N GLU A 84 -2.51 -3.45 13.38
CA GLU A 84 -3.11 -3.68 12.07
C GLU A 84 -3.28 -2.39 11.27
N GLU A 85 -3.71 -1.29 11.91
CA GLU A 85 -3.82 0.01 11.24
C GLU A 85 -2.44 0.58 10.89
N GLU A 86 -1.45 0.46 11.78
CA GLU A 86 -0.06 0.84 11.50
C GLU A 86 0.47 0.13 10.25
N GLY A 87 0.25 -1.18 10.14
CA GLY A 87 0.63 -1.97 8.98
C GLY A 87 -0.08 -1.51 7.70
N PHE A 88 -1.40 -1.30 7.79
CA PHE A 88 -2.22 -0.85 6.66
C PHE A 88 -1.70 0.48 6.09
N PHE A 89 -1.51 1.49 6.94
CA PHE A 89 -1.03 2.79 6.50
C PHE A 89 0.42 2.76 6.02
N SER A 90 1.26 1.91 6.62
CA SER A 90 2.66 1.76 6.19
C SER A 90 2.77 1.26 4.75
N ALA A 91 1.90 0.33 4.32
CA ALA A 91 1.88 -0.14 2.93
C ALA A 91 1.57 1.00 1.93
N TRP A 92 0.63 1.89 2.27
CA TRP A 92 0.32 3.08 1.47
C TRP A 92 1.48 4.07 1.41
N VAL A 93 2.12 4.34 2.56
CA VAL A 93 3.30 5.21 2.63
C VAL A 93 4.43 4.66 1.76
N ASP A 94 4.72 3.37 1.85
CA ASP A 94 5.77 2.72 1.07
C ASP A 94 5.47 2.74 -0.43
N PHE A 95 4.21 2.48 -0.80
CA PHE A 95 3.77 2.57 -2.19
C PHE A 95 4.00 3.98 -2.76
N LEU A 96 3.52 5.01 -2.05
CA LEU A 96 3.65 6.40 -2.48
C LEU A 96 5.12 6.85 -2.58
N LYS A 97 5.98 6.44 -1.64
CA LYS A 97 7.43 6.71 -1.70
C LYS A 97 8.12 6.04 -2.89
N LYS A 98 7.59 4.93 -3.37
CA LYS A 98 8.14 4.18 -4.50
C LYS A 98 7.58 4.58 -5.85
N LEU A 99 6.50 5.36 -5.88
CA LEU A 99 6.06 5.96 -7.14
C LEU A 99 7.21 6.82 -7.68
N PRO A 100 7.52 6.75 -8.98
CA PRO A 100 8.48 7.66 -9.56
C PRO A 100 7.98 9.08 -9.29
N SER A 101 8.80 9.90 -8.61
CA SER A 101 8.56 11.34 -8.54
C SER A 101 8.43 11.81 -9.98
N ARG A 102 7.23 12.23 -10.38
CA ARG A 102 7.07 13.08 -11.57
C ARG A 102 7.67 14.43 -11.19
N GLU A 103 8.99 14.52 -11.20
CA GLU A 103 9.64 15.80 -11.43
C GLU A 103 9.40 16.10 -12.91
N GLU A 104 8.44 16.99 -13.16
CA GLU A 104 8.28 17.70 -14.43
C GLU A 104 9.46 18.65 -14.66
#